data_AF-A0A966GF78-F1
#
_entry.id   AF-A0A966GF78-F1
#
_cell.length_a   1.000
_cell.length_b   1.000
_cell.length_c   1.000
_cell.angle_alpha   90.00
_cell.angle_beta   90.00
_cell.angle_gamma   90.00
#
_symmetry.space_group_name_H-M   'P 1'
#
loop_
_entity.id
_entity.type
_entity.pdbx_description
1 polymer ?
#
loop_
_entity_poly.entity_id
_entity_poly.type
_entity_poly.pdbx_seq_one_letter_code
_entity_poly.pdbx_strand_id
1 'polypeptide(L)' 'VDRPAVVETAALGVAWLAGMRAGVCPDQAGFAANWALERRFLPQMDAGTRARRVAGWQDAVTRTLTR' A
#
# COMPACT_ATOMS: atom_id res chain seq x y z
N VAL A 1 -5.82 0.82 6.60
CA VAL A 1 -5.12 0.86 5.29
C VAL A 1 -5.11 2.31 4.84
N ASP A 2 -3.94 2.85 4.54
CA ASP A 2 -3.77 4.26 4.17
C ASP A 2 -3.50 4.36 2.66
N ARG A 3 -4.34 5.10 1.95
CA ARG A 3 -4.16 5.40 0.53
C ARG A 3 -3.57 6.81 0.39
N PRO A 4 -2.40 6.96 -0.27
CA PRO A 4 -1.80 8.26 -0.51
C PRO A 4 -2.59 9.07 -1.55
N ALA A 5 -2.42 10.40 -1.53
CA ALA A 5 -2.98 11.29 -2.54
C ALA A 5 -2.41 11.06 -3.95
N VAL A 6 -1.15 10.65 -4.04
CA VAL A 6 -0.51 10.22 -5.29
C VAL A 6 -0.45 8.69 -5.30
N VAL A 7 -1.27 8.06 -6.13
CA VAL A 7 -1.36 6.59 -6.21
C VAL A 7 -0.18 5.98 -6.97
N GLU A 8 0.33 6.69 -7.98
CA GLU A 8 1.48 6.28 -8.81
C GLU A 8 2.82 6.48 -8.08
N THR A 9 2.95 5.85 -6.90
CA THR A 9 4.12 5.98 -6.01
C THR A 9 5.42 5.46 -6.64
N ALA A 10 5.33 4.50 -7.56
CA ALA A 10 6.49 4.00 -8.30
C ALA A 10 7.09 5.09 -9.21
N ALA A 11 6.25 5.75 -10.02
CA ALA A 11 6.68 6.83 -10.90
C ALA A 11 7.16 8.05 -10.08
N LEU A 12 6.44 8.41 -9.01
CA LEU A 12 6.85 9.47 -8.08
C LEU A 12 8.24 9.19 -7.49
N GLY A 13 8.50 7.96 -7.06
CA GLY A 13 9.78 7.57 -6.49
C GLY A 13 10.94 7.68 -7.48
N VAL A 14 10.75 7.20 -8.72
CA VAL A 14 11.77 7.34 -9.79
C VAL A 14 12.01 8.81 -10.13
N ALA A 15 10.95 9.61 -10.26
CA ALA A 15 11.05 11.04 -10.54
C ALA A 15 11.82 11.78 -9.43
N TRP A 16 11.52 11.46 -8.16
CA TRP A 16 12.25 12.03 -7.03
C TRP A 16 13.73 11.65 -7.03
N LEU A 17 14.08 10.38 -7.28
CA LEU A 17 15.49 9.94 -7.34
C LEU A 17 16.27 10.69 -8.42
N ALA A 18 15.70 10.82 -9.62
CA ALA A 18 16.32 11.57 -10.72
C ALA A 18 16.46 13.06 -10.36
N GLY A 19 15.41 13.67 -9.80
CA GLY A 19 15.40 15.07 -9.43
C GLY A 19 16.33 15.40 -8.26
N MET A 20 16.46 14.51 -7.28
CA MET A 20 17.39 14.67 -6.15
C MET A 20 18.83 14.64 -6.67
N ARG A 21 19.16 13.69 -7.55
CA ARG A 21 20.49 13.62 -8.18
C ARG A 21 20.81 14.86 -9.02
N ALA A 22 19.79 15.43 -9.69
CA ALA A 22 19.93 16.64 -10.49
C ALA A 22 19.92 17.95 -9.65
N GLY A 23 19.67 17.88 -8.34
CA GLY A 23 19.61 19.05 -7.45
C GLY A 23 18.33 19.89 -7.58
N VAL A 24 17.25 19.33 -8.15
CA VAL A 24 15.96 20.03 -8.34
C VAL A 24 14.89 19.59 -7.34
N CYS A 25 15.04 18.42 -6.74
CA CYS A 25 14.12 17.92 -5.70
C CYS A 25 14.73 18.05 -4.30
N PRO A 26 13.90 18.08 -3.25
CA PRO A 26 14.37 18.08 -1.88
C PRO A 26 15.15 16.80 -1.55
N ASP A 27 15.87 16.86 -0.43
CA ASP A 27 16.47 15.69 0.19
C ASP A 27 15.41 14.67 0.64
N GLN A 28 15.87 13.54 1.20
CA GLN A 28 14.98 12.46 1.60
C GLN A 28 13.97 12.88 2.68
N ALA A 29 14.39 13.74 3.61
CA ALA A 29 13.52 14.22 4.69
C ALA A 29 12.42 15.15 4.12
N GLY A 30 12.79 16.07 3.24
CA GLY A 30 11.84 16.96 2.57
C GLY A 30 10.89 16.21 1.64
N PHE A 31 11.35 15.15 0.96
CA PHE A 31 10.46 14.30 0.16
C PHE A 31 9.46 13.53 1.02
N ALA A 32 9.90 12.97 2.14
CA ALA A 32 9.02 12.26 3.07
C ALA A 32 7.95 13.19 3.66
N ALA A 33 8.29 14.45 3.94
CA ALA A 33 7.35 15.45 4.45
C ALA A 33 6.23 15.80 3.45
N ASN A 34 6.44 15.57 2.15
CA ASN A 34 5.44 15.81 1.11
C ASN A 34 4.43 14.65 0.96
N TRP A 35 4.61 13.54 1.67
CA TRP A 35 3.63 12.48 1.66
C TRP A 35 2.32 12.97 2.28
N ALA A 36 1.22 12.77 1.55
CA ALA A 36 -0.11 13.17 2.00
C ALA A 36 -1.08 11.98 1.96
N LEU A 37 -1.79 11.81 3.07
CA LEU A 37 -2.88 10.85 3.18
C LEU A 37 -4.11 11.38 2.45
N GLU A 38 -4.65 10.61 1.51
CA GLU A 38 -5.96 10.89 0.92
C GLU A 38 -7.07 10.26 1.76
N ARG A 39 -6.91 8.98 2.08
CA ARG A 39 -7.96 8.21 2.77
C ARG A 39 -7.38 7.12 3.64
N ARG A 40 -7.86 7.07 4.89
CA ARG A 40 -7.67 5.96 5.80
C ARG A 40 -8.92 5.08 5.84
N PHE A 41 -8.75 3.81 5.52
CA PHE A 41 -9.79 2.79 5.64
C PHE A 41 -9.62 2.07 6.97
N LEU A 42 -10.69 2.07 7.77
CA LEU A 42 -10.78 1.35 9.03
C LEU A 42 -11.48 0.00 8.82
N PRO A 43 -11.18 -1.02 9.65
CA PRO A 43 -11.91 -2.29 9.62
C PRO A 43 -13.39 -2.07 9.92
N GLN A 44 -14.26 -2.53 9.02
CA GLN A 44 -15.73 -2.46 9.19
C GLN A 44 -16.38 -3.85 9.31
N MET A 45 -15.60 -4.93 9.13
CA MET A 45 -16.08 -6.30 9.19
C MET A 45 -15.91 -6.86 10.60
N ASP A 46 -16.94 -7.52 11.13
CA ASP A 46 -16.88 -8.20 12.41
C ASP A 46 -15.90 -9.40 12.37
N ALA A 47 -15.45 -9.80 13.56
CA ALA A 47 -14.43 -10.84 13.69
C ALA A 47 -14.90 -12.22 13.23
N GLY A 48 -16.18 -12.57 13.43
CA GLY A 48 -16.73 -13.88 13.05
C GLY A 48 -16.82 -14.03 11.53
N THR A 49 -17.35 -13.01 10.85
CA THR A 49 -17.39 -12.96 9.39
C THR A 49 -15.99 -12.99 8.79
N ARG A 50 -15.03 -12.24 9.37
CA ARG A 50 -13.64 -12.25 8.93
C ARG A 50 -13.02 -13.64 9.06
N ALA A 51 -13.15 -14.29 10.21
CA ALA A 51 -12.59 -15.61 10.46
C ALA A 51 -13.14 -16.66 9.48
N ARG A 52 -14.46 -16.68 9.26
CA ARG A 52 -15.10 -17.59 8.31
C ARG A 52 -14.57 -17.40 6.87
N ARG A 53 -14.42 -16.15 6.41
CA ARG A 53 -13.92 -15.86 5.05
C ARG A 53 -12.47 -16.28 4.87
N VAL A 54 -11.62 -16.03 5.87
CA VAL A 54 -10.21 -16.45 5.84
C VAL A 54 -10.09 -17.97 5.84
N ALA A 55 -10.84 -18.67 6.68
CA ALA A 55 -10.85 -20.13 6.70
C ALA A 55 -11.28 -20.73 5.35
N GLY A 56 -12.33 -20.17 4.73
CA GLY A 56 -12.76 -20.59 3.39
C GLY A 56 -11.72 -20.34 2.30
N TRP A 57 -10.99 -19.22 2.36
CA TRP A 57 -9.89 -18.97 1.42
C TRP A 57 -8.73 -19.96 1.62
N GLN A 58 -8.38 -20.28 2.86
CA GLN A 58 -7.35 -21.27 3.17
C GLN A 58 -7.72 -22.66 2.63
N ASP A 59 -8.96 -23.11 2.86
CA ASP A 59 -9.47 -24.36 2.28
C ASP A 59 -9.36 -24.36 0.74
N ALA A 60 -9.80 -23.28 0.09
CA ALA A 60 -9.70 -23.14 -1.36
C ALA A 60 -8.25 -23.21 -1.86
N VAL A 61 -7.32 -22.52 -1.20
CA VAL A 61 -5.89 -22.60 -1.52
C VAL A 61 -5.38 -24.03 -1.34
N THR A 62 -5.68 -24.68 -0.21
CA THR A 62 -5.27 -26.08 0.01
C THR A 62 -5.76 -26.98 -1.12
N ARG A 63 -7.05 -26.89 -1.51
CA ARG A 63 -7.63 -27.70 -2.59
C ARG A 63 -7.00 -27.44 -3.96
N THR A 64 -6.39 -26.28 -4.18
CA THR A 64 -5.65 -25.98 -5.42
C THR A 64 -4.20 -26.50 -5.39
N LEU A 65 -3.68 -26.77 -4.20
CA LEU A 65 -2.32 -27.25 -3.98
C LEU A 65 -2.24 -28.78 -3.86
N THR A 66 -3.32 -29.46 -3.46
CA THR A 66 -3.39 -30.92 -3.43
C THR A 66 -3.52 -31.47 -4.85
N ARG A 67 -2.56 -32.34 -5.24
CA ARG A 67 -2.63 -33.17 -6.45
C ARG A 67 -3.55 -34.36 -6.25
#